data_AF-A0A1F5PFJ0-F1
#
_entry.id   AF-A0A1F5PFJ0-F1
#
_cell.length_a   1.000
_cell.length_b   1.000
_cell.length_c   1.000
_cell.angle_alpha   90.00
_cell.angle_beta   90.00
_cell.angle_gamma   90.00
#
_symmetry.space_group_name_H-M   'P 1'
#
loop_
_entity.id
_entity.type
_entity.pdbx_description
1 polymer ?
#
loop_
_entity_poly.entity_id
_entity_poly.type
_entity_poly.pdbx_seq_one_letter_code
_entity_poly.pdbx_strand_id
1 'polypeptide(L)'
;MEEERSEDFGFAPEPLPENLPDMQVALFLAMHIDNPCGVEVSPGQRENIRQFYLREAAAMLDKFTNPSARAMLESKIEEYKDKK
;
A
#
# COMPACT_ATOMS: atom_id res chain seq x y z
N MET A 1 20.61 28.41 -20.10
CA MET A 1 19.28 28.52 -19.48
C MET A 1 18.85 27.09 -19.25
N GLU A 2 19.09 26.60 -18.04
CA GLU A 2 18.81 25.24 -17.63
C GLU A 2 17.30 25.15 -17.37
N GLU A 3 16.57 24.51 -18.28
CA GLU A 3 15.17 24.14 -18.03
C GLU A 3 15.19 22.95 -17.07
N GLU A 4 15.05 23.27 -15.78
CA GLU A 4 14.74 22.32 -14.72
C GLU A 4 13.40 21.66 -15.05
N ARG A 5 13.48 20.55 -15.77
CA ARG A 5 12.37 19.63 -15.98
C ARG A 5 12.05 19.03 -14.62
N SER A 6 11.18 19.72 -13.88
CA SER A 6 10.50 19.21 -12.70
C SER A 6 9.83 17.90 -13.07
N GLU A 7 10.49 16.81 -12.72
CA GLU A 7 9.90 15.49 -12.74
C GLU A 7 8.80 15.53 -11.68
N ASP A 8 7.58 15.77 -12.14
CA ASP A 8 6.34 15.59 -11.41
C ASP A 8 6.27 14.11 -10.99
N PHE A 9 6.94 13.77 -9.90
CA PHE A 9 6.80 12.49 -9.20
C PHE A 9 5.48 12.51 -8.40
N GLY A 10 4.38 12.84 -9.09
CA GLY A 10 3.02 12.64 -8.61
C GLY A 10 2.77 11.15 -8.43
N PHE A 11 3.18 10.61 -7.28
CA PHE A 11 2.97 9.21 -6.93
C PHE A 11 1.49 9.00 -6.60
N ALA A 12 0.65 8.79 -7.62
CA ALA A 12 -0.68 8.25 -7.41
C ALA A 12 -0.55 6.83 -6.81
N PRO A 13 -1.37 6.45 -5.80
CA PRO A 13 -1.35 5.09 -5.30
C PRO A 13 -1.62 4.13 -6.46
N GLU A 14 -0.69 3.20 -6.70
CA GLU A 14 -0.85 2.22 -7.77
C GLU A 14 -2.15 1.44 -7.56
N PRO A 15 -3.06 1.39 -8.56
CA PRO A 15 -4.31 0.67 -8.41
C PRO A 15 -4.01 -0.82 -8.21
N LEU A 16 -4.79 -1.46 -7.33
CA LEU A 16 -4.69 -2.90 -7.14
C LEU A 16 -4.91 -3.60 -8.50
N PRO A 17 -3.98 -4.45 -8.97
CA PRO A 17 -4.12 -5.03 -10.28
C PRO A 17 -5.29 -6.03 -10.31
N GLU A 18 -6.19 -5.86 -11.28
CA GLU A 18 -7.41 -6.64 -11.39
C GLU A 18 -7.09 -8.10 -11.81
N ASN A 19 -7.73 -9.09 -11.19
CA ASN A 19 -7.53 -10.54 -11.41
C ASN A 19 -6.20 -11.14 -10.96
N LEU A 20 -5.47 -10.51 -10.05
CA LEU A 20 -4.31 -11.17 -9.46
C LEU A 20 -4.73 -12.30 -8.50
N PRO A 21 -3.91 -13.37 -8.40
CA PRO A 21 -4.05 -14.35 -7.34
C PRO A 21 -3.99 -13.67 -5.97
N ASP A 22 -4.82 -14.10 -5.03
CA ASP A 22 -4.89 -13.54 -3.67
C ASP A 22 -3.50 -13.38 -3.01
N MET A 23 -2.59 -14.34 -3.23
CA MET A 23 -1.22 -14.27 -2.74
C MET A 23 -0.42 -13.08 -3.31
N GLN A 24 -0.60 -12.75 -4.59
CA GLN A 24 0.07 -11.60 -5.19
C GLN A 24 -0.50 -10.29 -4.67
N VAL A 25 -1.82 -10.24 -4.46
CA VAL A 25 -2.47 -9.08 -3.82
C VAL A 25 -1.98 -8.90 -2.39
N ALA A 26 -1.88 -9.99 -1.62
CA ALA A 26 -1.34 -9.97 -0.26
C ALA A 26 0.11 -9.48 -0.22
N LEU A 27 0.96 -9.97 -1.13
CA LEU A 27 2.36 -9.54 -1.26
C LEU A 27 2.49 -8.07 -1.62
N PHE A 28 1.70 -7.59 -2.58
CA PHE A 28 1.68 -6.19 -2.99
C PHE A 28 1.34 -5.28 -1.81
N LEU A 29 0.25 -5.57 -1.11
CA LEU A 29 -0.17 -4.81 0.07
C LEU A 29 0.86 -4.87 1.19
N ALA A 30 1.42 -6.06 1.48
CA ALA A 30 2.45 -6.23 2.50
C ALA A 30 3.71 -5.40 2.20
N MET A 31 4.15 -5.39 0.93
CA MET A 31 5.31 -4.60 0.50
C MET A 31 5.10 -3.10 0.74
N HIS A 32 3.91 -2.58 0.44
CA HIS A 32 3.59 -1.17 0.67
C HIS A 32 3.34 -0.83 2.14
N ILE A 33 2.91 -1.79 2.97
CA ILE A 33 2.81 -1.59 4.42
C ILE A 33 4.22 -1.54 5.06
N ASP A 34 5.10 -2.47 4.66
CA ASP A 34 6.46 -2.56 5.17
C ASP A 34 7.33 -1.39 4.71
N ASN A 35 7.24 -1.02 3.43
CA ASN A 35 7.95 0.10 2.83
C ASN A 35 6.96 1.14 2.31
N PRO A 36 6.35 1.95 3.20
CA PRO A 36 5.35 2.90 2.76
C PRO A 36 5.99 4.03 1.98
N CYS A 37 5.43 4.30 0.81
CA CYS A 37 5.75 5.49 0.05
C CYS A 37 5.18 6.74 0.77
N GLY A 38 5.73 7.90 0.45
CA GLY A 38 5.17 9.19 0.84
C GLY A 38 4.54 9.85 -0.37
N VAL A 39 3.22 10.06 -0.34
CA VAL A 39 2.50 10.80 -1.39
C VAL A 39 2.51 12.29 -1.06
N GLU A 40 2.67 13.14 -2.07
CA GLU A 40 2.48 14.57 -1.91
C GLU A 40 0.97 14.87 -1.92
N VAL A 41 0.44 15.36 -0.79
CA VAL A 41 -0.99 15.75 -0.66
C VAL A 41 -1.19 17.25 -0.87
N SER A 42 -0.12 18.03 -0.79
CA SER A 42 -0.06 19.47 -1.01
C SER A 42 1.39 19.87 -1.29
N PRO A 43 1.66 20.99 -1.97
CA PRO A 43 3.03 21.39 -2.31
C PRO A 43 3.95 21.39 -1.08
N GLY A 44 4.95 20.51 -1.07
CA GLY A 44 5.90 20.37 0.05
C GLY A 44 5.40 19.58 1.27
N GLN A 45 4.17 19.05 1.24
CA GLN A 45 3.61 18.20 2.29
C GLN A 45 3.47 16.76 1.80
N ARG A 46 4.37 15.89 2.29
CA ARG A 46 4.32 14.45 2.04
C ARG A 46 3.69 13.73 3.22
N GLU A 47 2.64 12.95 2.97
CA GLU A 47 2.01 12.08 3.96
C GLU A 47 2.36 10.60 3.72
N ASN A 48 2.50 9.88 4.82
CA ASN A 48 2.79 8.44 4.80
C ASN A 48 1.51 7.67 4.48
N ILE A 49 1.49 6.97 3.34
CA ILE A 49 0.31 6.21 2.90
C ILE A 49 0.23 4.80 3.49
N ARG A 50 1.04 4.44 4.48
CA ARG A 50 0.92 3.16 5.21
C ARG A 50 -0.50 2.94 5.72
N GLN A 51 -1.11 3.98 6.29
CA GLN A 51 -2.47 3.91 6.83
C GLN A 51 -3.51 3.69 5.73
N PHE A 52 -3.26 4.17 4.52
CA PHE A 52 -4.08 3.85 3.36
C PHE A 52 -4.00 2.36 3.04
N TYR A 53 -2.79 1.81 2.88
CA TYR A 53 -2.61 0.39 2.57
C TYR A 53 -3.07 -0.55 3.70
N LEU A 54 -2.98 -0.16 4.97
CA LEU A 54 -3.53 -0.93 6.08
C LEU A 54 -5.06 -1.02 6.03
N ARG A 55 -5.75 0.08 5.64
CA ARG A 55 -7.21 0.08 5.47
C ARG A 55 -7.63 -0.75 4.27
N GLU A 56 -6.93 -0.61 3.14
CA GLU A 56 -7.17 -1.42 1.94
C GLU A 56 -6.93 -2.90 2.21
N ALA A 57 -5.85 -3.24 2.92
CA ALA A 57 -5.55 -4.60 3.30
C ALA A 57 -6.65 -5.22 4.15
N ALA A 58 -7.16 -4.49 5.14
CA ALA A 58 -8.30 -4.95 5.95
C ALA A 58 -9.56 -5.17 5.10
N ALA A 59 -9.85 -4.30 4.14
CA ALA A 59 -11.00 -4.44 3.24
C ALA A 59 -10.85 -5.60 2.22
N MET A 60 -9.61 -6.00 1.91
CA MET A 60 -9.33 -7.11 0.98
C MET A 60 -9.41 -8.50 1.65
N LEU A 61 -9.27 -8.58 2.99
CA LEU A 61 -9.35 -9.86 3.71
C LEU A 61 -10.65 -10.64 3.44
N ASP A 62 -11.77 -9.94 3.32
CA ASP A 62 -13.08 -10.54 3.05
C ASP A 62 -13.25 -11.03 1.61
N LYS A 63 -12.39 -10.57 0.69
CA LYS A 63 -12.43 -10.91 -0.74
C LYS A 63 -11.50 -12.08 -1.08
N PHE A 64 -10.55 -12.41 -0.22
CA PHE A 64 -9.62 -13.50 -0.45
C PHE A 64 -10.30 -14.86 -0.33
N THR A 65 -10.09 -15.68 -1.34
CA THR A 65 -10.51 -17.10 -1.37
C THR A 65 -9.41 -18.02 -0.83
N ASN A 66 -8.14 -17.59 -0.91
CA ASN A 66 -6.99 -18.33 -0.43
C ASN A 66 -6.74 -18.08 1.07
N PRO A 67 -6.83 -19.12 1.93
CA PRO A 67 -6.65 -18.96 3.37
C PRO A 67 -5.21 -18.58 3.76
N SER A 68 -4.20 -19.01 2.99
CA SER A 68 -2.80 -18.64 3.24
C SER A 68 -2.54 -17.16 2.93
N ALA A 69 -3.12 -16.65 1.84
CA ALA A 69 -3.02 -15.23 1.50
C ALA A 69 -3.69 -14.35 2.57
N ARG A 70 -4.85 -14.79 3.05
CA ARG A 70 -5.58 -14.13 4.14
C ARG A 70 -4.76 -14.09 5.42
N ALA A 71 -4.24 -15.24 5.86
CA ALA A 71 -3.44 -15.33 7.08
C ALA A 71 -2.16 -14.47 7.00
N MET A 72 -1.51 -14.43 5.84
CA MET A 72 -0.34 -13.59 5.61
C MET A 72 -0.68 -12.09 5.77
N LEU A 73 -1.73 -11.63 5.11
CA LEU A 73 -2.13 -10.23 5.14
C LEU A 73 -2.64 -9.82 6.53
N GLU A 74 -3.37 -10.71 7.21
CA GLU A 74 -3.85 -10.52 8.59
C GLU A 74 -2.68 -10.37 9.56
N SER A 75 -1.71 -11.29 9.54
CA SER A 75 -0.51 -11.20 10.37
C SER A 75 0.26 -9.90 10.13
N LYS A 76 0.34 -9.46 8.87
CA LYS A 76 0.99 -8.19 8.52
C LYS A 76 0.23 -6.99 9.08
N ILE A 77 -1.10 -6.96 9.01
CA ILE A 77 -1.92 -5.89 9.62
C ILE A 77 -1.71 -5.85 11.15
N GLU A 78 -1.68 -7.01 11.81
CA GLU A 78 -1.47 -7.11 13.26
C GLU A 78 -0.10 -6.57 13.69
N GLU A 79 0.96 -6.86 12.93
CA GLU A 79 2.33 -6.38 13.19
C GLU A 79 2.41 -4.84 13.34
N TYR A 80 1.55 -4.12 12.62
CA TYR A 80 1.51 -2.65 12.61
C TYR A 80 0.40 -2.05 13.49
N LYS A 81 -0.54 -2.86 14.01
CA LYS A 81 -1.51 -2.42 15.01
C LYS A 81 -0.90 -2.29 16.40
N ASP A 82 0.08 -3.14 16.72
CA ASP A 82 0.67 -3.23 18.07
C ASP A 82 1.80 -2.21 18.32
N LYS A 83 2.31 -1.53 17.29
CA LYS A 83 3.37 -0.50 17.41
C LYS A 83 2.86 0.88 17.85
N LYS A 84 1.90 0.92 18.76
CA LYS A 84 1.29 2.17 19.27
C LYS A 84 2.15 2.87 20.31
#